data_AF-A0A7X8K556-F1
#
_entry.id   AF-A0A7X8K556-F1
#
_cell.length_a   1.000
_cell.length_b   1.000
_cell.length_c   1.000
_cell.angle_alpha   90.00
_cell.angle_beta   90.00
_cell.angle_gamma   90.00
#
_symmetry.space_group_name_H-M   'P 1'
#
loop_
_entity.id
_entity.type
_entity.pdbx_description
1 polymer ?
#
loop_
_entity_poly.entity_id
_entity_poly.type
_entity_poly.pdbx_seq_one_letter_code
_entity_poly.pdbx_strand_id
1 'polypeptide(L)'
;MSIAYFDCFAGISGDMILGALVDAGLDLETLKKDLSLLPLEGYELETKAVSKMGISGTKVTVITREEKAHRHLADIEKIIKSSGLPEAVKNKSIAVFTRLAEAEAKIHATTPDRIHFHEVGAVDAIVDIVGTVSGLWRLGIDEVYASAVRTGTGFVKCA
;
A
#
# COMPACT_ATOMS: atom_id res chain seq x y z
N MET A 1 -11.93 16.04 13.49
CA MET A 1 -12.23 14.71 12.92
C MET A 1 -12.21 14.85 11.42
N SER A 2 -11.14 14.37 10.80
CA SER A 2 -10.95 14.38 9.35
C SER A 2 -11.16 12.97 8.80
N ILE A 3 -11.87 12.86 7.68
CA ILE A 3 -12.25 11.58 7.09
C ILE A 3 -11.73 11.52 5.66
N ALA A 4 -11.12 10.39 5.28
CA ALA A 4 -10.91 10.03 3.89
C ALA A 4 -11.99 9.03 3.44
N TYR A 5 -12.61 9.30 2.29
CA TYR A 5 -13.58 8.41 1.67
C TYR A 5 -13.08 7.97 0.29
N PHE A 6 -12.85 6.68 0.10
CA PHE A 6 -12.48 6.11 -1.19
C PHE A 6 -13.72 5.65 -1.95
N ASP A 7 -14.03 6.29 -3.07
CA ASP A 7 -15.05 5.78 -4.00
C ASP A 7 -14.45 4.76 -4.96
N CYS A 8 -14.55 3.49 -4.59
CA CYS A 8 -13.97 2.33 -5.28
C CYS A 8 -14.86 1.80 -6.44
N PHE A 9 -15.59 2.67 -7.14
CA PHE A 9 -16.57 2.26 -8.17
C PHE A 9 -15.97 1.39 -9.28
N ALA A 10 -14.68 1.55 -9.58
CA ALA A 10 -13.93 0.79 -10.57
C ALA A 10 -12.77 -0.03 -9.97
N GLY A 11 -12.77 -0.27 -8.66
CA GLY A 11 -11.66 -0.88 -7.93
C GLY A 11 -10.61 0.14 -7.47
N ILE A 12 -9.56 -0.36 -6.81
CA ILE A 12 -8.46 0.44 -6.28
C ILE A 12 -7.21 -0.44 -6.09
N SER A 13 -6.03 0.13 -6.29
CA SER A 13 -4.72 -0.49 -6.00
C SER A 13 -3.87 0.43 -5.11
N GLY A 14 -2.76 -0.08 -4.57
CA GLY A 14 -1.91 0.67 -3.65
C GLY A 14 -1.34 1.96 -4.26
N ASP A 15 -0.78 1.86 -5.46
CA ASP A 15 -0.30 3.02 -6.24
C ASP A 15 -1.41 4.04 -6.55
N MET A 16 -2.67 3.61 -6.75
CA MET A 16 -3.82 4.50 -6.91
C MET A 16 -4.16 5.23 -5.61
N ILE A 17 -4.01 4.59 -4.45
CA ILE A 17 -4.19 5.27 -3.16
C ILE A 17 -3.10 6.33 -2.98
N LEU A 18 -1.84 6.00 -3.25
CA LEU A 18 -0.76 6.99 -3.22
C LEU A 18 -1.05 8.16 -4.15
N GLY A 19 -1.49 7.87 -5.37
CA GLY A 19 -1.91 8.88 -6.35
C GLY A 19 -3.01 9.79 -5.83
N ALA A 20 -4.06 9.21 -5.23
CA ALA A 20 -5.18 9.95 -4.65
C ALA A 20 -4.75 10.84 -3.48
N LEU A 21 -3.84 10.38 -2.61
CA LEU A 21 -3.32 11.17 -1.50
C LEU A 21 -2.48 12.36 -1.99
N VAL A 22 -1.61 12.14 -2.99
CA VAL A 22 -0.83 13.22 -3.62
C VAL A 22 -1.75 14.24 -4.29
N ASP A 23 -2.76 13.77 -5.03
CA ASP A 23 -3.76 14.63 -5.68
C ASP A 23 -4.58 15.43 -4.66
N ALA A 24 -4.84 14.85 -3.48
CA ALA A 24 -5.52 15.51 -2.36
C ALA A 24 -4.64 16.51 -1.59
N GLY A 25 -3.39 16.71 -2.01
CA GLY A 25 -2.48 17.72 -1.46
C GLY A 25 -1.33 17.18 -0.60
N LEU A 26 -1.10 15.87 -0.57
CA LEU A 26 0.11 15.31 0.05
C LEU A 26 1.34 15.67 -0.79
N ASP A 27 2.32 16.31 -0.16
CA ASP A 27 3.61 16.60 -0.79
C ASP A 27 4.40 15.32 -1.07
N LEU A 28 4.77 15.11 -2.33
CA LEU A 28 5.47 13.91 -2.78
C LEU A 28 6.85 13.78 -2.13
N GLU A 29 7.58 14.89 -1.97
CA GLU A 29 8.93 14.84 -1.41
C GLU A 29 8.90 14.46 0.07
N THR A 30 7.86 14.90 0.80
CA THR A 30 7.58 14.44 2.15
C THR A 30 7.28 12.94 2.21
N LEU A 31 6.47 12.42 1.27
CA LEU A 31 6.19 10.99 1.19
C LEU A 31 7.46 10.17 0.88
N LYS A 32 8.28 10.60 -0.08
CA LYS A 32 9.57 9.97 -0.40
C LYS A 32 10.51 10.00 0.81
N LYS A 33 10.55 11.12 1.54
CA LYS A 33 11.36 11.23 2.76
C LYS A 33 10.91 10.23 3.82
N ASP A 34 9.61 10.06 4.05
CA ASP A 34 9.11 9.05 4.99
C ASP A 34 9.49 7.63 4.57
N LEU A 35 9.28 7.30 3.29
CA LEU A 35 9.63 5.97 2.75
C LEU A 35 11.14 5.70 2.82
N SER A 36 11.98 6.72 2.66
CA SER A 36 13.44 6.59 2.79
C SER A 36 13.91 6.19 4.20
N LEU A 37 13.04 6.30 5.21
CA LEU A 37 13.33 5.86 6.58
C LEU A 37 13.19 4.34 6.76
N LEU A 38 12.59 3.63 5.79
CA LEU A 38 12.59 2.18 5.76
C LEU A 38 13.96 1.66 5.33
N PRO A 39 14.47 0.57 5.92
CA PRO A 39 15.69 -0.10 5.46
C PRO A 39 15.40 -0.93 4.20
N LEU A 40 14.93 -0.26 3.14
CA LEU A 40 14.60 -0.85 1.85
C LEU A 40 15.30 -0.06 0.75
N GLU A 41 15.83 -0.80 -0.22
CA GLU A 41 16.50 -0.26 -1.39
C GLU A 41 15.81 -0.77 -2.66
N GLY A 42 16.23 -0.24 -3.82
CA GLY A 42 15.79 -0.77 -5.11
C GLY A 42 14.38 -0.38 -5.52
N TYR A 43 13.84 0.73 -4.98
CA TYR A 43 12.57 1.30 -5.44
C TYR A 43 12.67 2.81 -5.70
N GLU A 44 11.82 3.31 -6.59
CA GLU A 44 11.66 4.73 -6.89
C GLU A 44 10.17 5.07 -7.01
N LEU A 45 9.80 6.30 -6.62
CA LEU A 45 8.44 6.82 -6.81
C LEU A 45 8.45 7.86 -7.91
N GLU A 46 7.67 7.61 -8.95
CA GLU A 46 7.36 8.58 -9.99
C GLU A 46 5.92 9.08 -9.87
N THR A 47 5.71 10.35 -10.20
CA THR A 47 4.38 10.93 -10.31
C THR A 47 4.16 11.57 -11.66
N LYS A 48 2.97 11.39 -12.20
CA LYS A 48 2.56 12.02 -13.45
C LYS A 48 1.11 12.47 -13.38
N ALA A 49 0.85 13.72 -13.78
CA ALA A 49 -0.51 14.17 -14.05
C ALA A 49 -1.07 13.40 -15.25
N VAL A 50 -2.24 12.79 -15.10
CA VAL A 50 -2.89 11.98 -16.12
C VAL A 50 -4.33 12.44 -16.34
N SER A 51 -4.83 12.26 -17.56
CA SER A 51 -6.25 12.33 -17.87
C SER A 51 -6.66 11.01 -18.50
N LYS A 52 -7.65 10.34 -17.90
CA LYS A 52 -8.21 9.08 -18.41
C LYS A 52 -9.70 9.26 -18.60
N MET A 53 -10.17 9.05 -19.84
CA MET A 53 -11.60 9.16 -20.18
C MET A 53 -12.23 10.50 -19.74
N GLY A 54 -11.46 11.59 -19.76
CA GLY A 54 -11.93 12.92 -19.36
C GLY A 54 -11.80 13.25 -17.87
N ILE A 55 -11.31 12.32 -17.04
CA ILE A 55 -11.08 12.53 -15.61
C ILE A 55 -9.58 12.74 -15.38
N SER A 56 -9.21 13.88 -14.78
CA SER A 56 -7.84 14.17 -14.36
C SER A 56 -7.51 13.56 -13.00
N GLY A 57 -6.23 13.27 -12.78
CA GLY A 57 -5.70 12.95 -11.46
C GLY A 57 -4.19 12.71 -11.50
N THR A 58 -3.61 12.38 -10.35
CA THR A 58 -2.21 12.04 -10.23
C THR A 58 -2.00 10.54 -10.26
N LYS A 59 -1.18 10.06 -11.20
CA LYS A 59 -0.67 8.69 -11.20
C LYS A 59 0.64 8.65 -10.43
N VAL A 60 0.67 7.95 -9.30
CA VAL A 60 1.92 7.49 -8.68
C VAL A 60 2.29 6.14 -9.30
N THR A 61 3.58 5.89 -9.50
CA THR A 61 4.11 4.59 -9.92
C THR A 61 5.27 4.23 -8.99
N VAL A 62 5.20 3.06 -8.37
CA VAL A 62 6.31 2.48 -7.60
C VAL A 62 7.12 1.60 -8.55
N ILE A 63 8.32 2.05 -8.88
CA ILE A 63 9.23 1.33 -9.77
C ILE A 63 10.19 0.53 -8.91
N THR A 64 10.20 -0.80 -9.05
CA THR A 64 11.08 -1.69 -8.29
C THR A 64 12.11 -2.36 -9.21
N ARG A 65 13.36 -2.49 -8.74
CA ARG A 65 14.47 -3.08 -9.50
C ARG A 65 14.63 -4.60 -9.31
N GLU A 66 14.04 -5.19 -8.26
CA GLU A 66 14.12 -6.62 -7.96
C GLU A 66 12.83 -7.37 -8.31
N GLU A 67 12.98 -8.62 -8.77
CA GLU A 67 11.87 -9.58 -8.85
C GLU A 67 11.60 -10.20 -7.47
N LYS A 68 10.40 -9.95 -6.94
CA LYS A 68 9.71 -10.73 -5.90
C LYS A 68 10.61 -11.34 -4.81
N ALA A 69 10.87 -10.57 -3.76
CA ALA A 69 11.38 -11.13 -2.51
C ALA A 69 10.25 -11.81 -1.73
N HIS A 70 10.39 -13.12 -1.46
CA HIS A 70 9.50 -13.82 -0.54
C HIS A 70 9.85 -13.43 0.90
N ARG A 71 8.90 -12.78 1.58
CA ARG A 71 9.04 -12.37 2.97
C ARG A 71 7.94 -12.99 3.81
N HIS A 72 8.27 -13.34 5.05
CA HIS A 72 7.27 -13.64 6.06
C HIS A 72 6.77 -12.34 6.72
N LEU A 73 5.64 -12.44 7.43
CA LEU A 73 5.15 -11.33 8.26
C LEU A 73 6.22 -10.83 9.23
N ALA A 74 6.99 -11.74 9.85
CA ALA A 74 8.04 -11.37 10.79
C ALA A 74 9.16 -10.52 10.16
N ASP A 75 9.51 -10.77 8.89
CA ASP A 75 10.51 -9.99 8.17
C ASP A 75 10.01 -8.57 7.89
N ILE A 76 8.75 -8.45 7.46
CA ILE A 76 8.10 -7.16 7.19
C ILE A 76 7.96 -6.36 8.48
N GLU A 77 7.54 -7.00 9.58
CA GLU A 77 7.48 -6.35 10.89
C GLU A 77 8.84 -5.83 11.32
N LYS A 78 9.91 -6.61 11.12
CA LYS A 78 11.27 -6.19 11.45
C LYS A 78 11.66 -4.94 10.66
N ILE A 79 11.44 -4.94 9.34
CA ILE A 79 11.69 -3.79 8.44
C ILE A 79 10.98 -2.53 8.96
N ILE A 80 9.68 -2.63 9.25
CA ILE A 80 8.87 -1.50 9.71
C ILE A 80 9.33 -1.04 11.12
N LYS A 81 9.56 -1.96 12.06
CA LYS A 81 9.95 -1.63 13.44
C LYS A 81 11.32 -0.95 13.50
N SER A 82 12.27 -1.38 12.66
CA SER A 82 13.62 -0.78 12.61
C SER A 82 13.68 0.56 11.86
N SER A 83 12.58 0.99 11.23
CA SER A 83 12.54 2.26 10.50
C SER A 83 12.52 3.49 11.41
N GLY A 84 12.84 4.65 10.85
CA GLY A 84 12.68 5.96 11.52
C GLY A 84 11.26 6.53 11.52
N LEU A 85 10.26 5.77 11.06
CA LEU A 85 8.87 6.25 10.95
C LEU A 85 8.22 6.52 12.32
N PRO A 86 7.22 7.41 12.39
CA PRO A 86 6.42 7.59 13.61
C PRO A 86 5.77 6.27 14.07
N GLU A 87 5.69 6.06 15.39
CA GLU A 87 5.10 4.84 15.96
C GLU A 87 3.65 4.61 15.51
N ALA A 88 2.87 5.68 15.32
CA ALA A 88 1.52 5.58 14.77
C ALA A 88 1.50 4.96 13.37
N VAL A 89 2.45 5.35 12.50
CA VAL A 89 2.59 4.80 11.14
C VAL A 89 3.05 3.36 11.21
N LYS A 90 4.08 3.04 12.02
CA LYS A 90 4.58 1.67 12.18
C LYS A 90 3.47 0.72 12.64
N ASN A 91 2.78 1.07 13.72
CA ASN A 91 1.75 0.24 14.33
C ASN A 91 0.58 -0.01 13.36
N LYS A 92 0.15 1.02 12.63
CA LYS A 92 -0.94 0.89 11.66
C LYS A 92 -0.52 0.07 10.44
N SER A 93 0.69 0.26 9.91
CA SER A 93 1.22 -0.53 8.80
C SER A 93 1.36 -2.01 9.15
N ILE A 94 1.90 -2.33 10.33
CA ILE A 94 1.97 -3.71 10.83
C ILE A 94 0.56 -4.30 10.94
N ALA A 95 -0.40 -3.56 11.50
CA ALA A 95 -1.78 -4.02 11.62
C ALA A 95 -2.48 -4.25 10.26
N VAL A 96 -2.03 -3.62 9.17
CA VAL A 96 -2.49 -3.94 7.81
C VAL A 96 -1.89 -5.27 7.36
N PHE A 97 -0.57 -5.45 7.48
CA PHE A 97 0.10 -6.70 7.12
C PHE A 97 -0.38 -7.90 7.93
N THR A 98 -0.65 -7.75 9.22
CA THR A 98 -1.21 -8.81 10.06
C THR A 98 -2.57 -9.26 9.54
N ARG A 99 -3.46 -8.31 9.17
CA ARG A 99 -4.77 -8.65 8.58
C ARG A 99 -4.65 -9.35 7.24
N LEU A 100 -3.69 -8.94 6.41
CA LEU A 100 -3.39 -9.62 5.14
C LEU A 100 -2.89 -11.05 5.40
N ALA A 101 -1.98 -11.25 6.35
CA ALA A 101 -1.48 -12.57 6.74
C ALA A 101 -2.61 -13.49 7.25
N GLU A 102 -3.54 -12.96 8.06
CA GLU A 102 -4.70 -13.71 8.54
C GLU A 102 -5.62 -14.15 7.40
N ALA A 103 -5.86 -13.26 6.43
CA ALA A 103 -6.66 -13.57 5.25
C ALA A 103 -5.99 -14.64 4.37
N GLU A 104 -4.69 -14.51 4.10
CA GLU A 104 -3.93 -15.51 3.34
C GLU A 104 -3.87 -16.85 4.08
N ALA A 105 -3.61 -16.85 5.39
CA ALA A 105 -3.60 -18.05 6.22
C ALA A 105 -4.90 -18.84 6.11
N LYS A 106 -6.04 -18.13 6.13
CA LYS A 106 -7.35 -18.75 5.95
C LYS A 106 -7.52 -19.39 4.57
N ILE A 107 -7.09 -18.73 3.49
CA ILE A 107 -7.21 -19.23 2.11
C ILE A 107 -6.28 -20.43 1.88
N HIS A 108 -5.08 -20.38 2.46
CA HIS A 108 -4.05 -21.42 2.34
C HIS A 108 -4.15 -22.52 3.42
N ALA A 109 -5.20 -22.50 4.26
CA ALA A 109 -5.41 -23.44 5.36
C ALA A 109 -4.16 -23.64 6.26
N THR A 110 -3.51 -22.54 6.61
CA THR A 110 -2.29 -22.49 7.44
C THR A 110 -2.43 -21.44 8.53
N THR A 111 -1.33 -21.09 9.21
CA THR A 111 -1.28 -20.05 10.23
C THR A 111 -0.53 -18.81 9.72
N PRO A 112 -0.83 -17.59 10.23
CA PRO A 112 -0.21 -16.35 9.76
C PRO A 112 1.33 -16.34 9.84
N ASP A 113 1.91 -17.02 10.83
CA ASP A 113 3.36 -17.16 11.02
C ASP A 113 4.02 -18.06 9.96
N ARG A 114 3.24 -18.93 9.29
CA ARG A 114 3.71 -19.84 8.24
C ARG A 114 3.41 -19.33 6.83
N ILE A 115 2.80 -18.16 6.70
CA ILE A 115 2.55 -17.55 5.40
C ILE A 115 3.85 -17.01 4.80
N HIS A 116 4.10 -17.42 3.56
CA HIS A 116 5.07 -16.77 2.68
C HIS A 116 4.28 -15.85 1.76
N PHE A 117 4.50 -14.54 1.89
CA PHE A 117 3.87 -13.61 0.99
C PHE A 117 4.54 -13.71 -0.38
N HIS A 118 3.77 -14.18 -1.39
CA HIS A 118 4.25 -14.31 -2.76
C HIS A 118 4.11 -13.00 -3.56
N GLU A 119 3.11 -12.19 -3.21
CA GLU A 119 2.82 -10.92 -3.86
C GLU A 119 2.90 -9.75 -2.86
N VAL A 120 2.33 -9.94 -1.67
CA VAL A 120 2.28 -8.92 -0.61
C VAL A 120 3.64 -8.66 0.07
N GLY A 121 4.63 -9.55 -0.13
CA GLY A 121 5.96 -9.46 0.48
C GLY A 121 6.96 -8.65 -0.35
N ALA A 122 6.57 -8.29 -1.57
CA ALA A 122 7.41 -7.55 -2.50
C ALA A 122 7.57 -6.07 -2.07
N VAL A 123 8.60 -5.42 -2.61
CA VAL A 123 8.97 -4.05 -2.22
C VAL A 123 7.86 -3.05 -2.56
N ASP A 124 7.19 -3.22 -3.69
CA ASP A 124 6.05 -2.41 -4.13
C ASP A 124 4.90 -2.47 -3.12
N ALA A 125 4.53 -3.66 -2.65
CA ALA A 125 3.47 -3.81 -1.65
C ALA A 125 3.82 -3.13 -0.31
N ILE A 126 5.08 -3.21 0.13
CA ILE A 126 5.54 -2.51 1.34
C ILE A 126 5.49 -1.00 1.16
N VAL A 127 5.98 -0.50 0.03
CA VAL A 127 5.96 0.93 -0.31
C VAL A 127 4.53 1.46 -0.39
N ASP A 128 3.62 0.71 -1.03
CA ASP A 128 2.21 1.07 -1.17
C ASP A 128 1.51 1.17 0.18
N ILE A 129 1.63 0.14 1.02
CA ILE A 129 0.97 0.09 2.34
C ILE A 129 1.56 1.14 3.28
N VAL A 130 2.89 1.16 3.43
CA VAL A 130 3.55 2.10 4.35
C VAL A 130 3.39 3.53 3.86
N GLY A 131 3.51 3.77 2.56
CA GLY A 131 3.33 5.08 1.95
C GLY A 131 1.90 5.58 2.13
N THR A 132 0.90 4.71 1.95
CA THR A 132 -0.51 5.05 2.19
C THR A 132 -0.75 5.44 3.64
N VAL A 133 -0.29 4.62 4.58
CA VAL A 133 -0.45 4.89 6.02
C VAL A 133 0.27 6.18 6.42
N SER A 134 1.49 6.41 5.91
CA SER A 134 2.23 7.65 6.17
C SER A 134 1.51 8.86 5.58
N GLY A 135 1.00 8.76 4.36
CA GLY A 135 0.25 9.83 3.71
C GLY A 135 -1.02 10.20 4.45
N LEU A 136 -1.81 9.22 4.88
CA LEU A 136 -3.00 9.43 5.71
C LEU A 136 -2.64 10.12 7.03
N TRP A 137 -1.56 9.70 7.68
CA TRP A 137 -1.07 10.31 8.91
C TRP A 137 -0.62 11.76 8.69
N ARG A 138 0.13 12.03 7.62
CA ARG A 138 0.60 13.37 7.22
C ARG A 138 -0.56 14.33 6.93
N LEU A 139 -1.62 13.84 6.30
CA LEU A 139 -2.84 14.62 6.02
C LEU A 139 -3.76 14.77 7.25
N GLY A 140 -3.41 14.15 8.38
CA GLY A 140 -4.21 14.19 9.61
C GLY A 140 -5.57 13.52 9.46
N ILE A 141 -5.65 12.44 8.67
CA ILE A 141 -6.88 11.66 8.51
C ILE A 141 -7.07 10.74 9.72
N ASP A 142 -8.21 10.89 10.39
CA ASP A 142 -8.56 10.10 11.58
C ASP A 142 -9.23 8.78 11.19
N GLU A 143 -10.11 8.82 10.18
CA GLU A 143 -10.92 7.67 9.75
C GLU A 143 -10.93 7.50 8.24
N VAL A 144 -10.98 6.25 7.80
CA VAL A 144 -11.04 5.86 6.39
C VAL A 144 -12.31 5.05 6.16
N TYR A 145 -13.10 5.48 5.18
CA TYR A 145 -14.27 4.78 4.67
C TYR A 145 -14.09 4.48 3.19
N ALA A 146 -14.80 3.48 2.69
CA ALA A 146 -14.78 3.15 1.28
C ALA A 146 -16.18 2.72 0.81
N SER A 147 -16.49 2.99 -0.46
CA SER A 147 -17.63 2.36 -1.11
C SER A 147 -17.39 0.86 -1.32
N ALA A 148 -18.45 0.11 -1.67
CA ALA A 148 -18.32 -1.31 -1.92
C ALA A 148 -17.33 -1.59 -3.07
N VAL A 149 -16.32 -2.41 -2.82
CA VAL A 149 -15.35 -2.80 -3.86
C VAL A 149 -16.04 -3.73 -4.85
N ARG A 150 -16.07 -3.32 -6.12
CA ARG A 150 -16.59 -4.14 -7.21
C ARG A 150 -15.55 -5.20 -7.56
N THR A 151 -15.76 -6.44 -7.12
CA THR A 151 -14.86 -7.58 -7.43
C THR A 151 -14.95 -8.07 -8.87
N GLY A 152 -15.90 -7.54 -9.66
CA GLY A 152 -16.15 -7.96 -11.04
C GLY A 152 -16.68 -9.39 -11.15
N THR A 153 -17.05 -9.76 -12.38
CA THR A 153 -17.36 -11.14 -12.79
C THR A 153 -16.88 -11.31 -14.23
N GLY A 154 -16.31 -12.45 -14.60
CA GLY A 154 -15.83 -12.70 -15.96
C GLY A 154 -15.38 -14.13 -16.18
N PHE A 155 -14.88 -14.41 -17.38
CA PHE A 155 -14.32 -15.71 -17.75
C PHE A 155 -12.85 -15.53 -18.12
N VAL A 156 -11.99 -16.43 -17.63
CA VAL A 156 -10.59 -16.54 -18.07
C VAL A 156 -10.42 -17.84 -18.84
N LYS A 157 -9.67 -17.79 -19.94
CA LYS A 157 -9.32 -18.98 -20.71
C LYS A 157 -8.07 -19.58 -20.08
N CYS A 158 -8.25 -20.59 -19.24
CA CYS A 158 -7.13 -21.36 -18.67
C CYS A 158 -6.57 -22.33 -19.74
N ALA A 159 -5.26 -22.57 -19.69
CA ALA A 159 -4.57 -23.56 -20.52
C ALA A 159 -4.83 -25.00 -20.03
#